data_AF-A0A9P4UAD1-F1
#
_entry.id   AF-A0A9P4UAD1-F1
#
_cell.length_a   1.000
_cell.length_b   1.000
_cell.length_c   1.000
_cell.angle_alpha   90.00
_cell.angle_beta   90.00
_cell.angle_gamma   90.00
#
_symmetry.space_group_name_H-M   'P 1'
#
loop_
_entity.id
_entity.type
_entity.pdbx_description
1 polymer ?
#
loop_
_entity_poly.entity_id
_entity_poly.type
_entity_poly.pdbx_seq_one_letter_code
_entity_poly.pdbx_strand_id
1 'polypeptide(L)'
;MDPFSLMSLPIELINKIVFHIPQRSDLAALRLTSQTLNTISTPYYFSTVPLYPDWDEDSVSGGLPFPNSIEYDVRYFANILDSDNLKKLVRKVVIYLCNPDCDHHPHDCLYEGWMPKPEMSEEWIQLYERLSELPKLESISLVFDRHGGGFEMDDDMILHDYHFRSAELAQLLHMLKTRIKDLSVRHIQLDRESYDQDHGSIIASTLEGLRALRLSFVHEQQRGESGTVYKVTDCHEEWASFPSGWLEPAKNLRHLTLYSDLPTGWFPKVDLCSVHFAQLESLALGQFVFSDDRHFKWIVDHSATLQELYFDHCSILYQSGASQERNRWLDDEGYPKINLDDSVHGYSSLPGNGEEHILTLESYTIRWSDAFALFSRSLTSLRTFHFGTSSQWQFRTPNRRDDASAGHPIMPWEGERDLKNELFKERYLVYNDWDEDYNVHWEGSYEDVLDKKFWTDEELARFEKYPQCTDKDEGALKELLGKLGVTWHGRHHS
;
A
#
# COMPACT_ATOMS: atom_id res chain seq x y z
N MET A 1 -45.52 -14.90 -14.37
CA MET A 1 -44.79 -14.89 -13.10
C MET A 1 -44.34 -13.45 -12.91
N ASP A 2 -44.92 -12.77 -11.92
CA ASP A 2 -44.53 -11.40 -11.59
C ASP A 2 -43.07 -11.43 -11.08
N PRO A 3 -42.15 -10.64 -11.65
CA PRO A 3 -40.81 -10.55 -11.08
C PRO A 3 -40.96 -9.89 -9.70
N PHE A 4 -40.37 -10.51 -8.67
CA PHE A 4 -40.30 -9.97 -7.32
C PHE A 4 -39.92 -8.48 -7.38
N SER A 5 -40.89 -7.60 -7.13
CA SER A 5 -40.60 -6.18 -7.02
C SER A 5 -39.70 -5.99 -5.81
N LEU A 6 -38.52 -5.40 -6.00
CA LEU A 6 -37.61 -5.05 -4.90
C LEU A 6 -38.34 -4.29 -3.79
N MET A 7 -39.38 -3.52 -4.17
CA MET A 7 -40.22 -2.72 -3.28
C MET A 7 -41.27 -3.55 -2.51
N SER A 8 -41.41 -4.84 -2.80
CA SER A 8 -42.23 -5.77 -1.98
C SER A 8 -41.47 -6.33 -0.78
N LEU A 9 -40.16 -6.10 -0.69
CA LEU A 9 -39.36 -6.51 0.46
C LEU A 9 -39.58 -5.56 1.64
N PRO A 10 -39.50 -6.05 2.90
CA PRO A 10 -39.43 -5.22 4.08
C PRO A 10 -38.31 -4.16 3.98
N ILE A 11 -38.58 -2.97 4.52
CA ILE A 11 -37.67 -1.83 4.44
C ILE A 11 -36.30 -2.14 5.05
N GLU A 12 -36.24 -2.99 6.07
CA GLU A 12 -35.02 -3.42 6.73
C GLU A 12 -34.14 -4.29 5.81
N LEU A 13 -34.75 -5.10 4.94
CA LEU A 13 -34.03 -5.90 3.95
C LEU A 13 -33.52 -5.03 2.81
N ILE A 14 -34.33 -4.08 2.34
CA ILE A 14 -33.89 -3.10 1.33
C ILE A 14 -32.72 -2.29 1.88
N ASN A 15 -32.82 -1.84 3.14
CA ASN A 15 -31.74 -1.12 3.83
C ASN A 15 -30.44 -1.95 3.91
N LYS A 16 -30.54 -3.24 4.23
CA LYS A 16 -29.37 -4.15 4.22
C LYS A 16 -28.78 -4.33 2.82
N ILE A 17 -29.62 -4.44 1.79
CA ILE A 17 -29.15 -4.54 0.40
C ILE A 17 -28.38 -3.28 0.02
N VAL A 18 -28.97 -2.09 0.27
CA VAL A 18 -28.35 -0.80 -0.02
C VAL A 18 -27.04 -0.62 0.75
N PHE A 19 -26.98 -1.05 2.01
CA PHE A 19 -25.75 -1.03 2.80
C PHE A 19 -24.58 -1.80 2.17
N HIS A 20 -24.87 -2.86 1.40
CA HIS A 20 -23.84 -3.68 0.75
C HIS A 20 -23.47 -3.20 -0.65
N ILE A 21 -23.99 -2.05 -1.10
CA ILE A 21 -23.62 -1.48 -2.40
C ILE A 21 -22.28 -0.75 -2.25
N PRO A 22 -21.22 -1.22 -2.94
CA PRO A 22 -19.88 -0.69 -2.73
C PRO A 22 -19.67 0.63 -3.45
N GLN A 23 -20.28 0.82 -4.62
CA GLN A 23 -20.02 1.99 -5.46
C GLN A 23 -20.94 3.16 -5.12
N ARG A 24 -20.33 4.33 -4.95
CA ARG A 24 -21.02 5.60 -4.72
C ARG A 24 -21.95 5.97 -5.89
N SER A 25 -21.51 5.74 -7.12
CA SER A 25 -22.28 5.98 -8.35
C SER A 25 -23.60 5.19 -8.36
N ASP A 26 -23.56 3.93 -7.94
CA ASP A 26 -24.76 3.09 -7.82
C ASP A 26 -25.72 3.62 -6.74
N LEU A 27 -25.18 4.08 -5.61
CA LEU A 27 -25.98 4.75 -4.57
C LEU A 27 -26.62 6.05 -5.09
N ALA A 28 -25.90 6.83 -5.91
CA ALA A 28 -26.45 8.02 -6.56
C ALA A 28 -27.60 7.65 -7.49
N ALA A 29 -27.40 6.65 -8.35
CA ALA A 29 -28.43 6.18 -9.28
C ALA A 29 -29.68 5.70 -8.52
N LEU A 30 -29.50 4.92 -7.44
CA LEU A 30 -30.61 4.45 -6.61
C LEU A 30 -31.42 5.59 -5.99
N ARG A 31 -30.77 6.67 -5.55
CA ARG A 31 -31.48 7.84 -5.01
C ARG A 31 -32.42 8.48 -6.03
N LEU A 32 -32.10 8.38 -7.32
CA LEU A 32 -32.89 8.95 -8.41
C LEU A 32 -34.05 8.03 -8.85
N THR A 33 -34.06 6.75 -8.45
CA THR A 33 -35.08 5.79 -8.90
C THR A 33 -36.44 5.94 -8.22
N SER A 34 -36.48 6.26 -6.92
CA SER A 34 -37.74 6.42 -6.17
C SER A 34 -37.53 7.16 -4.85
N GLN A 35 -38.61 7.72 -4.28
CA GLN A 35 -38.53 8.44 -3.00
C GLN A 35 -38.08 7.54 -1.83
N THR A 36 -38.54 6.29 -1.79
CA THR A 36 -38.13 5.32 -0.76
C THR A 36 -36.65 5.00 -0.85
N LEU A 37 -36.14 4.70 -2.05
CA LEU A 37 -34.72 4.43 -2.24
C LEU A 37 -33.86 5.68 -2.03
N ASN A 38 -34.38 6.88 -2.32
CA ASN A 38 -33.73 8.13 -1.94
C ASN A 38 -33.55 8.23 -0.42
N THR A 39 -34.61 7.99 0.37
CA THR A 39 -34.53 8.04 1.84
C THR A 39 -33.56 7.01 2.40
N ILE A 40 -33.55 5.79 1.88
CA ILE A 40 -32.67 4.71 2.35
C ILE A 40 -31.22 4.94 1.94
N SER A 41 -30.97 5.36 0.69
CA SER A 41 -29.62 5.44 0.13
C SER A 41 -28.90 6.74 0.47
N THR A 42 -29.62 7.81 0.80
CA THR A 42 -29.03 9.12 1.15
C THR A 42 -28.02 9.03 2.31
N PRO A 43 -28.32 8.39 3.45
CA PRO A 43 -27.34 8.21 4.53
C PRO A 43 -26.07 7.49 4.11
N TYR A 44 -26.16 6.49 3.23
CA TYR A 44 -25.00 5.74 2.75
C TYR A 44 -24.19 6.54 1.73
N TYR A 45 -24.86 7.20 0.79
CA TYR A 45 -24.22 8.06 -0.22
C TYR A 45 -23.46 9.24 0.40
N PHE A 46 -24.01 9.88 1.43
CA PHE A 46 -23.33 10.98 2.12
C PHE A 46 -22.47 10.53 3.32
N SER A 47 -22.38 9.22 3.60
CA SER A 47 -21.54 8.73 4.71
C SER A 47 -20.05 8.98 4.46
N THR A 48 -19.63 8.84 3.22
CA THR A 48 -18.31 9.21 2.73
C THR A 48 -18.49 10.37 1.78
N VAL A 49 -17.64 11.39 1.80
CA VAL A 49 -17.72 12.51 0.87
C VAL A 49 -16.31 12.90 0.41
N PRO A 50 -16.10 13.13 -0.88
CA PRO A 50 -14.82 13.63 -1.35
C PRO A 50 -14.72 15.15 -1.22
N LEU A 51 -13.49 15.64 -1.02
CA LEU A 51 -13.09 17.03 -1.15
C LEU A 51 -11.95 17.06 -2.18
N TYR A 52 -12.21 17.65 -3.34
CA TYR A 52 -11.24 17.78 -4.43
C TYR A 52 -10.67 19.19 -4.46
N PRO A 53 -9.40 19.37 -4.86
CA PRO A 53 -8.84 20.69 -5.12
C PRO A 53 -9.39 21.25 -6.43
N ASP A 54 -9.25 22.56 -6.62
CA ASP A 54 -9.59 23.18 -7.89
C ASP A 54 -8.48 22.90 -8.93
N TRP A 55 -8.86 22.92 -10.20
CA TRP A 55 -7.95 22.68 -11.33
C TRP A 55 -8.09 23.83 -12.30
N ASP A 56 -6.96 24.41 -12.72
CA ASP A 56 -6.94 25.45 -13.73
C ASP A 56 -7.39 24.87 -15.09
N GLU A 57 -8.58 25.26 -15.57
CA GLU A 57 -9.11 24.84 -16.88
C GLU A 57 -8.20 25.26 -18.04
N ASP A 58 -7.45 26.36 -17.91
CA ASP A 58 -6.56 26.90 -18.95
C ASP A 58 -5.23 26.13 -19.05
N SER A 59 -4.85 25.41 -18.00
CA SER A 59 -3.66 24.56 -17.97
C SER A 59 -3.83 23.24 -18.74
N VAL A 60 -5.05 22.93 -19.16
CA VAL A 60 -5.43 21.67 -19.83
C VAL A 60 -5.28 21.81 -21.35
N SER A 61 -4.07 22.08 -21.82
CA SER A 61 -3.75 22.04 -23.24
C SER A 61 -3.70 20.58 -23.74
N GLY A 62 -4.84 19.94 -23.94
CA GLY A 62 -4.89 18.55 -24.43
C GLY A 62 -6.24 17.85 -24.44
N GLY A 63 -7.29 18.44 -23.84
CA GLY A 63 -8.63 17.83 -23.88
C GLY A 63 -8.74 16.51 -23.11
N LEU A 64 -7.94 16.33 -22.05
CA LEU A 64 -8.21 15.26 -21.10
C LEU A 64 -9.62 15.47 -20.53
N PRO A 65 -10.45 14.42 -20.46
CA PRO A 65 -11.72 14.52 -19.80
C PRO A 65 -11.41 14.55 -18.30
N PHE A 66 -11.19 15.74 -17.73
CA PHE A 66 -11.66 15.91 -16.36
C PHE A 66 -13.10 15.43 -16.38
N PRO A 67 -13.50 14.46 -15.55
CA PRO A 67 -14.88 14.08 -15.51
C PRO A 67 -15.62 15.37 -15.18
N ASN A 68 -16.42 15.87 -16.13
CA ASN A 68 -17.35 17.00 -15.98
C ASN A 68 -18.46 16.61 -14.97
N SER A 69 -18.03 16.13 -13.83
CA SER A 69 -18.79 15.53 -12.77
C SER A 69 -18.87 16.61 -11.71
N ILE A 70 -20.10 16.98 -11.38
CA ILE A 70 -20.44 17.93 -10.31
C ILE A 70 -19.74 17.57 -8.99
N GLU A 71 -19.31 16.32 -8.80
CA GLU A 71 -18.64 15.85 -7.59
C GLU A 71 -17.20 16.35 -7.44
N TYR A 72 -16.53 16.79 -8.52
CA TYR A 72 -15.19 17.39 -8.47
C TYR A 72 -15.22 18.88 -8.11
N ASP A 73 -16.41 19.49 -8.14
CA ASP A 73 -16.58 20.90 -7.83
C ASP A 73 -16.56 21.14 -6.32
N VAL A 74 -15.71 22.05 -5.87
CA VAL A 74 -15.57 22.45 -4.46
C VAL A 74 -16.93 22.84 -3.82
N ARG A 75 -17.87 23.38 -4.62
CA ARG A 75 -19.23 23.75 -4.20
C ARG A 75 -20.07 22.54 -3.81
N TYR A 76 -19.78 21.35 -4.32
CA TYR A 76 -20.47 20.13 -3.90
C TYR A 76 -20.26 19.88 -2.40
N PHE A 77 -19.01 20.03 -1.92
CA PHE A 77 -18.69 19.88 -0.51
C PHE A 77 -19.26 21.04 0.33
N ALA A 78 -19.19 22.28 -0.18
CA ALA A 78 -19.81 23.44 0.47
C ALA A 78 -21.31 23.23 0.73
N ASN A 79 -22.07 22.76 -0.28
CA ASN A 79 -23.49 22.47 -0.16
C ASN A 79 -23.81 21.41 0.93
N ILE A 80 -22.90 20.47 1.18
CA ILE A 80 -23.05 19.46 2.23
C ILE A 80 -22.83 20.09 3.61
N LEU A 81 -21.79 20.90 3.76
CA LEU A 81 -21.48 21.59 5.02
C LEU A 81 -22.57 22.58 5.42
N ASP A 82 -23.12 23.31 4.46
CA ASP A 82 -24.15 24.32 4.70
C ASP A 82 -25.54 23.69 4.96
N SER A 83 -25.71 22.41 4.66
CA SER A 83 -26.92 21.66 4.96
C SER A 83 -26.87 21.04 6.36
N ASP A 84 -27.71 21.56 7.26
CA ASP A 84 -27.87 21.02 8.62
C ASP A 84 -28.30 19.55 8.69
N ASN A 85 -28.87 19.02 7.62
CA ASN A 85 -29.26 17.62 7.52
C ASN A 85 -28.12 16.76 6.98
N LEU A 86 -27.43 17.19 5.91
CA LEU A 86 -26.41 16.38 5.24
C LEU A 86 -25.12 16.29 6.06
N LYS A 87 -24.66 17.40 6.67
CA LYS A 87 -23.42 17.40 7.48
C LYS A 87 -23.46 16.39 8.64
N LYS A 88 -24.66 16.05 9.14
CA LYS A 88 -24.87 15.04 10.20
C LYS A 88 -24.81 13.59 9.72
N LEU A 89 -24.75 13.37 8.41
CA LEU A 89 -24.64 12.04 7.77
C LEU A 89 -23.19 11.67 7.48
N VAL A 90 -22.32 12.68 7.29
CA VAL A 90 -20.90 12.49 6.98
C VAL A 90 -20.16 11.84 8.15
N ARG A 91 -19.47 10.74 7.83
CA ARG A 91 -18.62 9.95 8.74
C ARG A 91 -17.18 9.85 8.25
N LYS A 92 -16.99 9.85 6.94
CA LYS A 92 -15.69 9.81 6.26
C LYS A 92 -15.54 10.97 5.30
N VAL A 93 -14.40 11.63 5.31
CA VAL A 93 -14.00 12.58 4.27
C VAL A 93 -12.78 12.04 3.55
N VAL A 94 -12.82 12.04 2.21
CA VAL A 94 -11.67 11.71 1.36
C VAL A 94 -11.14 13.00 0.76
N ILE A 95 -9.96 13.42 1.18
CA ILE A 95 -9.32 14.66 0.79
C ILE A 95 -8.32 14.32 -0.30
N TYR A 96 -8.56 14.82 -1.50
CA TYR A 96 -7.63 14.70 -2.60
C TYR A 96 -6.73 15.92 -2.62
N LEU A 97 -5.43 15.68 -2.76
CA LEU A 97 -4.44 16.73 -3.01
C LEU A 97 -3.92 16.66 -4.44
N CYS A 98 -4.33 15.65 -5.22
CA CYS A 98 -3.91 15.43 -6.61
C CYS A 98 -5.12 15.02 -7.47
N ASN A 99 -4.91 14.88 -8.79
CA ASN A 99 -5.94 14.40 -9.69
C ASN A 99 -6.02 12.86 -9.56
N PRO A 100 -7.17 12.29 -9.16
CA PRO A 100 -7.31 10.83 -9.02
C PRO A 100 -7.34 10.09 -10.36
N ASP A 101 -7.56 10.77 -11.49
CA ASP A 101 -7.65 10.11 -12.80
C ASP A 101 -6.35 9.42 -13.19
N CYS A 102 -5.20 9.90 -12.72
CA CYS A 102 -3.93 9.20 -12.89
C CYS A 102 -3.96 7.78 -12.31
N ASP A 103 -4.73 7.54 -11.24
CA ASP A 103 -4.91 6.22 -10.63
C ASP A 103 -6.05 5.42 -11.28
N HIS A 104 -7.09 6.08 -11.77
CA HIS A 104 -8.27 5.42 -12.36
C HIS A 104 -8.10 5.08 -13.85
N HIS A 105 -7.37 5.92 -14.60
CA HIS A 105 -7.17 5.82 -16.04
C HIS A 105 -5.68 5.98 -16.38
N PRO A 106 -4.80 5.16 -15.81
CA PRO A 106 -3.36 5.36 -15.86
C PRO A 106 -2.74 5.29 -17.26
N HIS A 107 -3.44 4.70 -18.24
CA HIS A 107 -3.01 4.64 -19.63
C HIS A 107 -3.56 5.79 -20.48
N ASP A 108 -4.63 6.45 -20.02
CA ASP A 108 -5.26 7.58 -20.72
C ASP A 108 -4.83 8.94 -20.13
N CYS A 109 -4.24 8.94 -18.92
CA CYS A 109 -3.86 10.14 -18.14
C CYS A 109 -2.36 10.42 -18.11
N LEU A 110 -1.56 9.81 -18.98
CA LEU A 110 -0.15 10.17 -19.12
C LEU A 110 -0.09 11.46 -19.93
N TYR A 111 -0.08 12.59 -19.23
CA TYR A 111 0.42 13.82 -19.82
C TYR A 111 1.90 13.56 -20.14
N GLU A 112 2.28 13.61 -21.42
CA GLU A 112 3.69 13.74 -21.82
C GLU A 112 4.13 15.15 -21.37
N GLY A 113 4.65 15.26 -20.13
CA GLY A 113 5.11 16.53 -19.55
C GLY A 113 4.28 17.04 -18.36
N TRP A 114 4.36 18.35 -18.11
CA TRP A 114 3.90 19.03 -16.90
C TRP A 114 2.44 18.72 -16.52
N MET A 115 2.21 18.09 -15.36
CA MET A 115 0.86 18.00 -14.81
C MET A 115 0.54 19.30 -14.07
N PRO A 116 -0.60 19.95 -14.35
CA PRO A 116 -0.92 21.17 -13.64
C PRO A 116 -1.00 20.93 -12.15
N LYS A 117 -0.33 21.80 -11.39
CA LYS A 117 -0.43 21.78 -9.94
C LYS A 117 -1.88 22.10 -9.55
N PRO A 118 -2.52 21.30 -8.67
CA PRO A 118 -3.85 21.64 -8.19
C PRO A 118 -3.84 23.02 -7.52
N GLU A 119 -4.87 23.82 -7.81
CA GLU A 119 -5.08 25.09 -7.15
C GLU A 119 -5.84 24.84 -5.84
N MET A 120 -5.16 25.07 -4.71
CA MET A 120 -5.83 25.14 -3.42
C MET A 120 -6.44 26.54 -3.27
N SER A 121 -7.61 26.75 -3.90
CA SER A 121 -8.27 28.05 -3.88
C SER A 121 -8.62 28.49 -2.46
N GLU A 122 -8.90 29.78 -2.29
CA GLU A 122 -9.37 30.31 -1.01
C GLU A 122 -10.67 29.60 -0.54
N GLU A 123 -11.56 29.24 -1.47
CA GLU A 123 -12.78 28.49 -1.17
C GLU A 123 -12.46 27.09 -0.67
N TRP A 124 -11.52 26.39 -1.31
CA TRP A 124 -11.08 25.08 -0.87
C TRP A 124 -10.48 25.10 0.53
N ILE A 125 -9.57 26.05 0.80
CA ILE A 125 -8.92 26.21 2.10
C ILE A 125 -9.96 26.48 3.19
N GLN A 126 -10.95 27.34 2.93
CA GLN A 126 -12.04 27.59 3.86
C GLN A 126 -12.84 26.32 4.18
N LEU A 127 -13.14 25.48 3.18
CA LEU A 127 -13.86 24.23 3.40
C LEU A 127 -13.03 23.20 4.17
N TYR A 128 -11.73 23.14 3.89
CA TYR A 128 -10.77 22.30 4.60
C TYR A 128 -10.71 22.65 6.10
N GLU A 129 -10.68 23.93 6.45
CA GLU A 129 -10.72 24.38 7.85
C GLU A 129 -12.07 24.06 8.55
N ARG A 130 -13.15 24.00 7.78
CA ARG A 130 -14.51 23.68 8.25
C ARG A 130 -14.76 22.17 8.45
N LEU A 131 -13.80 21.29 8.22
CA LEU A 131 -13.94 19.85 8.52
C LEU A 131 -14.36 19.59 9.98
N SER A 132 -13.91 20.45 10.89
CA SER A 132 -14.29 20.40 12.31
C SER A 132 -15.78 20.68 12.58
N GLU A 133 -16.54 21.20 11.61
CA GLU A 133 -18.00 21.40 11.72
C GLU A 133 -18.80 20.10 11.56
N LEU A 134 -18.18 19.03 11.02
CA LEU A 134 -18.82 17.74 10.81
C LEU A 134 -18.97 16.98 12.14
N PRO A 135 -20.18 16.84 12.70
CA PRO A 135 -20.37 16.37 14.08
C PRO A 135 -20.18 14.86 14.27
N LYS A 136 -20.15 14.08 13.18
CA LYS A 136 -19.98 12.61 13.20
C LYS A 136 -18.78 12.13 12.40
N LEU A 137 -17.89 13.05 12.01
CA LEU A 137 -16.66 12.70 11.32
C LEU A 137 -15.82 11.79 12.23
N GLU A 138 -15.54 10.59 11.76
CA GLU A 138 -14.73 9.60 12.48
C GLU A 138 -13.61 9.00 11.63
N SER A 139 -13.65 9.18 10.31
CA SER A 139 -12.66 8.65 9.38
C SER A 139 -12.19 9.73 8.41
N ILE A 140 -10.89 9.77 8.13
CA ILE A 140 -10.33 10.64 7.10
C ILE A 140 -9.37 9.85 6.24
N SER A 141 -9.46 10.09 4.93
CA SER A 141 -8.52 9.57 3.95
C SER A 141 -7.85 10.74 3.24
N LEU A 142 -6.53 10.85 3.36
CA LEU A 142 -5.72 11.80 2.60
C LEU A 142 -5.13 11.09 1.39
N VAL A 143 -5.25 11.70 0.20
CA VAL A 143 -4.80 11.11 -1.07
C VAL A 143 -3.80 12.04 -1.74
N PHE A 144 -2.54 11.62 -1.73
CA PHE A 144 -1.48 12.28 -2.46
C PHE A 144 -1.32 11.71 -3.87
N ASP A 145 -0.53 12.39 -4.69
CA ASP A 145 -0.07 11.90 -5.97
C ASP A 145 0.74 10.60 -5.80
N ARG A 146 0.57 9.65 -6.73
CA ARG A 146 1.29 8.37 -6.69
C ARG A 146 2.79 8.47 -6.97
N HIS A 147 3.25 9.57 -7.55
CA HIS A 147 4.66 9.75 -7.92
C HIS A 147 5.38 10.46 -6.76
N GLY A 148 6.29 9.76 -6.08
CA GLY A 148 7.11 10.30 -4.99
C GLY A 148 8.29 11.13 -5.51
N GLY A 149 8.68 12.18 -4.78
CA GLY A 149 9.76 13.10 -5.16
C GLY A 149 10.96 13.04 -4.25
N GLY A 150 12.15 13.35 -4.77
CA GLY A 150 13.40 13.42 -4.00
C GLY A 150 13.96 14.82 -3.82
N PHE A 151 15.07 14.90 -3.09
CA PHE A 151 15.81 16.14 -2.78
C PHE A 151 16.47 16.75 -4.01
N GLU A 152 17.01 15.91 -4.89
CA GLU A 152 17.57 16.33 -6.16
C GLU A 152 16.47 16.16 -7.21
N MET A 153 15.76 17.23 -7.59
CA MET A 153 15.41 17.54 -8.99
C MET A 153 14.49 18.77 -9.08
N ASP A 154 14.87 19.70 -9.96
CA ASP A 154 13.96 20.62 -10.69
C ASP A 154 13.02 19.82 -11.62
N ASP A 155 12.25 18.86 -11.10
CA ASP A 155 11.30 18.08 -11.92
C ASP A 155 9.92 18.69 -11.74
N ASP A 156 9.55 19.60 -12.65
CA ASP A 156 8.20 20.19 -12.74
C ASP A 156 7.09 19.10 -12.92
N MET A 157 7.47 17.82 -13.02
CA MET A 157 6.66 16.62 -13.20
C MET A 157 6.14 16.00 -11.89
N ILE A 158 6.81 16.26 -10.76
CA ILE A 158 6.45 15.70 -9.45
C ILE A 158 5.64 16.72 -8.68
N LEU A 159 4.38 16.37 -8.40
CA LEU A 159 3.48 17.28 -7.71
C LEU A 159 3.80 17.42 -6.22
N HIS A 160 4.07 16.30 -5.55
CA HIS A 160 4.19 16.24 -4.08
C HIS A 160 5.48 15.54 -3.68
N ASP A 161 6.46 16.32 -3.29
CA ASP A 161 7.63 15.86 -2.55
C ASP A 161 7.27 15.42 -1.12
N TYR A 162 8.23 14.83 -0.42
CA TYR A 162 8.06 14.35 0.95
C TYR A 162 7.77 15.50 1.95
N HIS A 163 8.32 16.70 1.75
CA HIS A 163 8.08 17.86 2.61
C HIS A 163 6.62 18.31 2.56
N PHE A 164 6.07 18.42 1.35
CA PHE A 164 4.66 18.73 1.13
C PHE A 164 3.77 17.67 1.77
N ARG A 165 4.05 16.37 1.52
CA ARG A 165 3.26 15.27 2.10
C ARG A 165 3.23 15.32 3.63
N SER A 166 4.39 15.52 4.24
CA SER A 166 4.54 15.58 5.70
C SER A 166 3.88 16.82 6.30
N ALA A 167 4.06 17.99 5.68
CA ALA A 167 3.47 19.24 6.14
C ALA A 167 1.94 19.21 6.08
N GLU A 168 1.37 18.76 4.96
CA GLU A 168 -0.09 18.66 4.79
C GLU A 168 -0.71 17.66 5.77
N LEU A 169 -0.07 16.50 5.96
CA LEU A 169 -0.52 15.53 6.96
C LEU A 169 -0.47 16.13 8.37
N ALA A 170 0.64 16.75 8.77
CA ALA A 170 0.78 17.35 10.08
C ALA A 170 -0.26 18.46 10.32
N GLN A 171 -0.50 19.32 9.33
CA GLN A 171 -1.52 20.37 9.37
C GLN A 171 -2.93 19.79 9.51
N LEU A 172 -3.26 18.76 8.73
CA LEU A 172 -4.54 18.06 8.82
C LEU A 172 -4.77 17.53 10.24
N LEU A 173 -3.81 16.75 10.75
CA LEU A 173 -3.92 16.13 12.06
C LEU A 173 -3.99 17.18 13.18
N HIS A 174 -3.22 18.27 13.05
CA HIS A 174 -3.26 19.40 13.99
C HIS A 174 -4.65 20.05 14.06
N MET A 175 -5.31 20.24 12.92
CA MET A 175 -6.63 20.85 12.83
C MET A 175 -7.71 19.97 13.45
N LEU A 176 -7.62 18.65 13.30
CA LEU A 176 -8.67 17.71 13.71
C LEU A 176 -8.71 17.41 15.21
N LYS A 177 -7.62 17.70 15.94
CA LYS A 177 -7.50 17.59 17.42
C LYS A 177 -8.30 16.42 18.00
N THR A 178 -7.82 15.20 17.69
CA THR A 178 -8.22 13.87 18.23
C THR A 178 -9.65 13.36 17.98
N ARG A 179 -10.39 13.91 17.01
CA ARG A 179 -11.77 13.46 16.74
C ARG A 179 -11.91 12.15 15.96
N ILE A 180 -10.88 11.75 15.21
CA ILE A 180 -10.97 10.61 14.30
C ILE A 180 -10.56 9.30 14.98
N LYS A 181 -11.14 8.21 14.49
CA LYS A 181 -10.79 6.83 14.87
C LYS A 181 -10.07 6.11 13.74
N ASP A 182 -10.27 6.55 12.49
CA ASP A 182 -9.73 5.88 11.32
C ASP A 182 -8.94 6.89 10.49
N LEU A 183 -7.66 6.59 10.25
CA LEU A 183 -6.80 7.37 9.38
C LEU A 183 -6.38 6.52 8.19
N SER A 184 -6.53 7.07 7.00
CA SER A 184 -5.99 6.48 5.78
C SER A 184 -5.13 7.51 5.06
N VAL A 185 -3.91 7.13 4.70
CA VAL A 185 -3.02 7.99 3.90
C VAL A 185 -2.58 7.20 2.69
N ARG A 186 -3.02 7.65 1.52
CA ARG A 186 -2.68 7.03 0.24
C ARG A 186 -1.47 7.75 -0.35
N HIS A 187 -0.53 6.96 -0.82
CA HIS A 187 0.77 7.36 -1.32
C HIS A 187 1.48 8.26 -0.30
N ILE A 188 1.93 7.72 0.83
CA ILE A 188 2.79 8.46 1.75
C ILE A 188 4.25 8.23 1.38
N GLN A 189 5.08 9.26 1.54
CA GLN A 189 6.53 9.16 1.52
C GLN A 189 6.97 9.65 2.90
N LEU A 190 7.76 8.86 3.62
CA LEU A 190 8.26 9.29 4.92
C LEU A 190 9.55 10.10 4.68
N ASP A 191 9.94 10.94 5.64
CA ASP A 191 11.24 11.61 5.59
C ASP A 191 11.81 11.70 7.00
N ARG A 192 13.12 11.55 7.10
CA ARG A 192 13.93 11.68 8.31
C ARG A 192 13.86 13.09 8.91
N GLU A 193 13.90 14.14 8.10
CA GLU A 193 13.91 15.53 8.57
C GLU A 193 12.51 16.07 8.89
N SER A 194 11.48 15.51 8.25
CA SER A 194 10.08 15.91 8.41
C SER A 194 9.48 15.63 9.78
N TYR A 195 10.12 14.76 10.57
CA TYR A 195 9.83 14.57 12.00
C TYR A 195 10.63 15.54 12.87
N ASP A 196 10.58 16.84 12.55
CA ASP A 196 10.89 17.83 13.59
C ASP A 196 9.99 17.55 14.81
N GLN A 197 10.50 17.85 16.02
CA GLN A 197 9.88 17.47 17.29
C GLN A 197 8.39 17.86 17.35
N ASP A 198 8.03 18.98 16.69
CA ASP A 198 6.67 19.50 16.64
C ASP A 198 5.72 18.61 15.80
N HIS A 199 6.06 18.25 14.56
CA HIS A 199 5.19 17.42 13.70
C HIS A 199 5.05 15.99 14.22
N GLY A 200 6.14 15.38 14.68
CA GLY A 200 6.12 14.03 15.21
C GLY A 200 5.21 13.89 16.43
N SER A 201 5.19 14.91 17.30
CA SER A 201 4.29 14.92 18.47
C SER A 201 2.81 14.97 18.09
N ILE A 202 2.46 15.75 17.06
CA ILE A 202 1.09 15.89 16.56
C ILE A 202 0.61 14.57 15.96
N ILE A 203 1.45 13.95 15.12
CA ILE A 203 1.16 12.66 14.49
C ILE A 203 0.96 11.60 15.58
N ALA A 204 1.93 11.44 16.49
CA ALA A 204 1.88 10.47 17.58
C ALA A 204 0.61 10.62 18.43
N SER A 205 0.24 11.85 18.82
CA SER A 205 -0.94 12.11 19.63
C SER A 205 -2.26 11.71 18.93
N THR A 206 -2.31 11.81 17.60
CA THR A 206 -3.49 11.38 16.84
C THR A 206 -3.55 9.87 16.74
N LEU A 207 -2.40 9.23 16.50
CA LEU A 207 -2.26 7.78 16.37
C LEU A 207 -2.71 7.02 17.63
N GLU A 208 -2.48 7.56 18.83
CA GLU A 208 -2.91 6.96 20.10
C GLU A 208 -4.41 6.64 20.17
N GLY A 209 -5.24 7.48 19.52
CA GLY A 209 -6.70 7.34 19.53
C GLY A 209 -7.26 6.44 18.42
N LEU A 210 -6.44 6.01 17.47
CA LEU A 210 -6.91 5.30 16.28
C LEU A 210 -7.29 3.85 16.57
N ARG A 211 -8.26 3.38 15.78
CA ARG A 211 -8.71 2.00 15.68
C ARG A 211 -8.36 1.40 14.32
N ALA A 212 -8.30 2.21 13.27
CA ALA A 212 -7.88 1.77 11.96
C ALA A 212 -6.80 2.69 11.39
N LEU A 213 -5.73 2.08 10.88
CA LEU A 213 -4.65 2.77 10.17
C LEU A 213 -4.43 2.06 8.83
N ARG A 214 -4.53 2.81 7.74
CA ARG A 214 -4.26 2.35 6.38
C ARG A 214 -3.23 3.25 5.74
N LEU A 215 -2.12 2.67 5.31
CA LEU A 215 -1.03 3.38 4.67
C LEU A 215 -0.65 2.65 3.38
N SER A 216 -0.42 3.41 2.32
CA SER A 216 0.25 2.91 1.13
C SER A 216 1.48 3.80 0.87
N PHE A 217 2.65 3.20 0.84
CA PHE A 217 3.93 3.89 0.70
C PHE A 217 4.32 4.03 -0.76
N VAL A 218 4.85 5.19 -1.12
CA VAL A 218 5.48 5.45 -2.41
C VAL A 218 6.91 5.90 -2.17
N HIS A 219 7.80 5.51 -3.05
CA HIS A 219 9.21 5.88 -2.97
C HIS A 219 9.61 6.80 -4.13
N GLU A 220 10.75 7.46 -3.99
CA GLU A 220 11.26 8.40 -4.98
C GLU A 220 11.41 7.76 -6.37
N GLN A 221 11.02 8.52 -7.40
CA GLN A 221 11.23 8.14 -8.79
C GLN A 221 12.66 8.46 -9.23
N GLN A 222 13.54 7.48 -9.14
CA GLN A 222 14.92 7.63 -9.62
C GLN A 222 15.01 7.62 -11.16
N ARG A 223 15.97 8.39 -11.70
CA ARG A 223 16.33 8.34 -13.13
C ARG A 223 17.30 7.17 -13.36
N GLY A 224 16.97 6.24 -14.24
CA GLY A 224 17.91 5.21 -14.70
C GLY A 224 17.42 3.77 -14.58
N GLU A 225 18.36 2.85 -14.37
CA GLU A 225 18.15 1.40 -14.39
C GLU A 225 17.38 0.89 -13.15
N SER A 226 16.67 -0.23 -13.31
CA SER A 226 15.93 -0.94 -12.25
C SER A 226 16.86 -1.24 -11.06
N GLY A 227 16.37 -1.09 -9.82
CA GLY A 227 17.11 -1.47 -8.60
C GLY A 227 17.72 -0.31 -7.80
N THR A 228 18.05 0.81 -8.45
CA THR A 228 18.67 1.99 -7.81
C THR A 228 17.86 2.59 -6.65
N VAL A 229 16.53 2.46 -6.69
CA VAL A 229 15.62 2.97 -5.65
C VAL A 229 15.90 2.32 -4.29
N TYR A 230 16.33 1.06 -4.27
CA TYR A 230 16.58 0.35 -3.02
C TYR A 230 17.88 0.78 -2.32
N LYS A 231 18.79 1.48 -2.98
CA LYS A 231 20.05 1.95 -2.37
C LYS A 231 20.05 3.40 -1.96
N VAL A 232 18.99 4.13 -2.27
CA VAL A 232 18.76 5.45 -1.68
C VAL A 232 18.54 5.24 -0.19
N THR A 233 19.41 5.85 0.62
CA THR A 233 19.42 5.74 2.09
C THR A 233 18.09 6.11 2.72
N ASP A 234 17.40 7.08 2.14
CA ASP A 234 16.10 7.56 2.60
C ASP A 234 15.10 6.41 2.76
N CYS A 235 14.97 5.52 1.77
CA CYS A 235 14.05 4.38 1.84
C CYS A 235 14.30 3.48 3.07
N HIS A 236 15.56 3.22 3.44
CA HIS A 236 15.88 2.39 4.62
C HIS A 236 15.59 3.10 5.94
N GLU A 237 15.89 4.39 6.01
CA GLU A 237 15.71 5.19 7.21
C GLU A 237 14.22 5.46 7.49
N GLU A 238 13.43 5.65 6.44
CA GLU A 238 11.97 5.72 6.47
C GLU A 238 11.37 4.48 7.15
N TRP A 239 11.69 3.29 6.64
CA TRP A 239 11.15 2.04 7.17
C TRP A 239 11.71 1.67 8.54
N ALA A 240 12.94 2.09 8.86
CA ALA A 240 13.53 1.91 10.18
C ALA A 240 12.84 2.71 11.27
N SER A 241 12.45 3.96 10.96
CA SER A 241 11.76 4.85 11.90
C SER A 241 10.26 4.60 11.96
N PHE A 242 9.69 3.95 10.95
CA PHE A 242 8.26 3.71 10.85
C PHE A 242 7.65 3.01 12.08
N PRO A 243 8.20 1.89 12.61
CA PRO A 243 7.62 1.24 13.79
C PRO A 243 7.52 2.16 15.01
N SER A 244 8.57 2.93 15.33
CA SER A 244 8.57 3.81 16.50
C SER A 244 7.78 5.10 16.28
N GLY A 245 7.76 5.64 15.06
CA GLY A 245 7.03 6.86 14.72
C GLY A 245 5.52 6.66 14.52
N TRP A 246 5.10 5.50 14.00
CA TRP A 246 3.72 5.25 13.62
C TRP A 246 3.04 4.12 14.38
N LEU A 247 3.72 2.99 14.53
CA LEU A 247 3.08 1.79 15.08
C LEU A 247 3.07 1.82 16.62
N GLU A 248 4.17 2.24 17.25
CA GLU A 248 4.28 2.34 18.70
C GLU A 248 3.26 3.30 19.33
N PRO A 249 2.97 4.49 18.77
CA PRO A 249 1.89 5.34 19.29
C PRO A 249 0.51 4.71 19.07
N ALA A 250 0.32 3.94 18.00
CA ALA A 250 -0.97 3.37 17.60
C ALA A 250 -1.32 2.02 18.26
N LYS A 251 -1.05 1.83 19.56
CA LYS A 251 -1.23 0.51 20.23
C LYS A 251 -2.69 0.02 20.30
N ASN A 252 -3.65 0.91 20.12
CA ASN A 252 -5.09 0.62 20.20
C ASN A 252 -5.70 0.15 18.86
N LEU A 253 -4.86 -0.01 17.82
CA LEU A 253 -5.32 -0.44 16.51
C LEU A 253 -6.01 -1.79 16.54
N ARG A 254 -7.08 -1.86 15.74
CA ARG A 254 -7.86 -3.04 15.41
C ARG A 254 -7.71 -3.42 13.95
N HIS A 255 -7.45 -2.44 13.08
CA HIS A 255 -7.25 -2.67 11.67
C HIS A 255 -5.95 -2.00 11.23
N LEU A 256 -5.04 -2.78 10.65
CA LEU A 256 -3.80 -2.29 10.07
C LEU A 256 -3.71 -2.73 8.61
N THR A 257 -3.44 -1.78 7.73
CA THR A 257 -3.19 -2.03 6.31
C THR A 257 -1.92 -1.31 5.89
N LEU A 258 -0.94 -2.07 5.42
CA LEU A 258 0.36 -1.55 4.97
C LEU A 258 0.63 -2.07 3.56
N TYR A 259 0.70 -1.17 2.60
CA TYR A 259 0.99 -1.45 1.19
C TYR A 259 2.20 -0.64 0.77
N SER A 260 2.98 -1.14 -0.16
CA SER A 260 4.14 -0.44 -0.69
C SER A 260 4.18 -0.64 -2.20
N ASP A 261 4.68 0.38 -2.91
CA ASP A 261 4.99 0.30 -4.33
C ASP A 261 6.29 -0.47 -4.60
N LEU A 262 7.10 -0.72 -3.58
CA LEU A 262 8.25 -1.62 -3.60
C LEU A 262 8.01 -2.84 -2.70
N PRO A 263 8.59 -4.01 -3.03
CA PRO A 263 8.80 -5.08 -2.05
C PRO A 263 9.51 -4.57 -0.78
N THR A 264 8.93 -4.81 0.41
CA THR A 264 9.51 -4.40 1.71
C THR A 264 9.50 -5.54 2.72
N GLY A 265 10.17 -5.39 3.86
CA GLY A 265 10.22 -6.40 4.93
C GLY A 265 11.64 -6.85 5.19
N TRP A 266 12.34 -7.29 4.13
CA TRP A 266 13.76 -7.60 4.19
C TRP A 266 14.66 -6.44 3.71
N PHE A 267 14.45 -5.95 2.48
CA PHE A 267 15.16 -4.80 1.88
C PHE A 267 14.15 -3.91 1.14
N PRO A 268 13.77 -2.74 1.69
CA PRO A 268 14.16 -2.21 3.00
C PRO A 268 13.62 -3.06 4.17
N LYS A 269 14.34 -3.05 5.30
CA LYS A 269 13.96 -3.77 6.54
C LYS A 269 12.73 -3.10 7.16
N VAL A 270 11.70 -3.90 7.46
CA VAL A 270 10.52 -3.42 8.21
C VAL A 270 10.32 -4.28 9.44
N ASP A 271 10.70 -3.76 10.62
CA ASP A 271 10.54 -4.49 11.87
C ASP A 271 9.16 -4.27 12.51
N LEU A 272 8.19 -5.05 12.06
CA LEU A 272 6.87 -5.12 12.69
C LEU A 272 6.90 -5.84 14.05
N CYS A 273 7.93 -6.66 14.31
CA CYS A 273 8.00 -7.52 15.50
C CYS A 273 8.27 -6.74 16.80
N SER A 274 8.77 -5.51 16.67
CA SER A 274 8.98 -4.57 17.78
C SER A 274 7.70 -4.08 18.45
N VAL A 275 6.54 -4.18 17.77
CA VAL A 275 5.25 -3.65 18.25
C VAL A 275 4.23 -4.77 18.40
N HIS A 276 3.37 -4.69 19.42
CA HIS A 276 2.25 -5.63 19.61
C HIS A 276 0.92 -4.88 19.78
N PHE A 277 -0.13 -5.36 19.12
CA PHE A 277 -1.44 -4.72 19.08
C PHE A 277 -2.48 -5.59 19.80
N ALA A 278 -2.79 -5.27 21.05
CA ALA A 278 -3.63 -6.11 21.91
C ALA A 278 -5.07 -6.33 21.40
N GLN A 279 -5.54 -5.52 20.43
CA GLN A 279 -6.89 -5.58 19.88
C GLN A 279 -6.91 -5.77 18.36
N LEU A 280 -5.82 -6.24 17.75
CA LEU A 280 -5.75 -6.39 16.29
C LEU A 280 -6.77 -7.42 15.79
N GLU A 281 -7.75 -6.96 15.03
CA GLU A 281 -8.83 -7.75 14.43
C GLU A 281 -8.57 -8.01 12.94
N SER A 282 -7.90 -7.10 12.23
CA SER A 282 -7.58 -7.22 10.81
C SER A 282 -6.16 -6.77 10.50
N LEU A 283 -5.45 -7.56 9.70
CA LEU A 283 -4.14 -7.23 9.16
C LEU A 283 -4.14 -7.44 7.64
N ALA A 284 -3.70 -6.43 6.90
CA ALA A 284 -3.47 -6.52 5.46
C ALA A 284 -2.06 -6.02 5.12
N LEU A 285 -1.31 -6.85 4.40
CA LEU A 285 0.02 -6.53 3.90
C LEU A 285 0.03 -6.62 2.38
N GLY A 286 0.60 -5.61 1.73
CA GLY A 286 0.79 -5.52 0.28
C GLY A 286 2.28 -5.48 -0.06
N GLN A 287 2.76 -6.38 -0.93
CA GLN A 287 4.19 -6.51 -1.30
C GLN A 287 5.17 -6.73 -0.12
N PHE A 288 4.72 -7.36 0.97
CA PHE A 288 5.61 -7.70 2.08
C PHE A 288 6.41 -8.99 1.80
N VAL A 289 7.71 -8.96 2.06
CA VAL A 289 8.67 -10.02 1.86
C VAL A 289 9.06 -10.62 3.22
N PHE A 290 8.62 -11.85 3.44
CA PHE A 290 8.92 -12.63 4.63
C PHE A 290 10.30 -13.29 4.50
N SER A 291 11.20 -12.97 5.41
CA SER A 291 12.58 -13.50 5.45
C SER A 291 12.95 -14.16 6.79
N ASP A 292 12.06 -14.15 7.78
CA ASP A 292 12.35 -14.56 9.16
C ASP A 292 11.11 -15.14 9.84
N ASP A 293 11.32 -16.19 10.63
CA ASP A 293 10.29 -16.88 11.42
C ASP A 293 9.58 -15.93 12.39
N ARG A 294 10.28 -14.90 12.88
CA ARG A 294 9.73 -13.86 13.75
C ARG A 294 8.53 -13.15 13.12
N HIS A 295 8.53 -12.94 11.79
CA HIS A 295 7.41 -12.31 11.10
C HIS A 295 6.13 -13.15 11.21
N PHE A 296 6.22 -14.46 10.97
CA PHE A 296 5.09 -15.36 11.12
C PHE A 296 4.66 -15.52 12.58
N LYS A 297 5.63 -15.59 13.49
CA LYS A 297 5.36 -15.66 14.93
C LYS A 297 4.60 -14.43 15.40
N TRP A 298 5.01 -13.23 14.99
CA TRP A 298 4.36 -11.98 15.33
C TRP A 298 2.89 -11.96 14.92
N ILE A 299 2.55 -12.45 13.72
CA ILE A 299 1.15 -12.60 13.30
C ILE A 299 0.40 -13.56 14.22
N VAL A 300 1.00 -14.71 14.55
CA VAL A 300 0.41 -15.72 15.45
C VAL A 300 0.23 -15.22 16.88
N ASP A 301 1.06 -14.30 17.35
CA ASP A 301 0.92 -13.69 18.68
C ASP A 301 -0.40 -12.91 18.83
N HIS A 302 -1.07 -12.58 17.73
CA HIS A 302 -2.40 -11.96 17.69
C HIS A 302 -3.56 -12.97 17.55
N SER A 303 -3.30 -14.27 17.68
CA SER A 303 -4.26 -15.37 17.48
C SER A 303 -5.59 -15.25 18.22
N ALA A 304 -5.61 -14.58 19.38
CA ALA A 304 -6.81 -14.38 20.19
C ALA A 304 -7.79 -13.37 19.57
N THR A 305 -7.29 -12.36 18.85
CA THR A 305 -8.11 -11.24 18.35
C THR A 305 -8.20 -11.19 16.83
N LEU A 306 -7.17 -11.66 16.13
CA LEU A 306 -7.06 -11.56 14.67
C LEU A 306 -8.13 -12.42 13.99
N GLN A 307 -9.01 -11.75 13.25
CA GLN A 307 -10.16 -12.32 12.55
C GLN A 307 -10.03 -12.27 11.03
N GLU A 308 -9.32 -11.27 10.51
CA GLU A 308 -9.12 -11.08 9.07
C GLU A 308 -7.62 -10.94 8.76
N LEU A 309 -7.13 -11.70 7.78
CA LEU A 309 -5.75 -11.67 7.33
C LEU A 309 -5.67 -11.67 5.81
N TYR A 310 -5.02 -10.64 5.25
CA TYR A 310 -4.89 -10.43 3.81
C TYR A 310 -3.41 -10.29 3.43
N PHE A 311 -2.95 -11.14 2.52
CA PHE A 311 -1.62 -11.09 1.93
C PHE A 311 -1.76 -10.86 0.43
N ASP A 312 -1.63 -9.60 0.04
CA ASP A 312 -1.73 -9.18 -1.34
C ASP A 312 -0.32 -9.05 -1.93
N HIS A 313 0.00 -9.91 -2.88
CA HIS A 313 1.31 -10.01 -3.51
C HIS A 313 2.49 -10.12 -2.52
N CYS A 314 2.30 -10.82 -1.40
CA CYS A 314 3.36 -11.06 -0.42
C CYS A 314 4.20 -12.28 -0.77
N SER A 315 5.50 -12.22 -0.47
CA SER A 315 6.47 -13.24 -0.90
C SER A 315 7.32 -13.74 0.26
N ILE A 316 7.93 -14.91 0.10
CA ILE A 316 9.00 -15.38 0.99
C ILE A 316 10.34 -15.22 0.27
N LEU A 317 11.29 -14.53 0.89
CA LEU A 317 12.68 -14.51 0.43
C LEU A 317 13.31 -15.88 0.72
N TYR A 318 13.55 -16.70 -0.30
CA TYR A 318 14.10 -18.05 -0.09
C TYR A 318 15.62 -18.09 -0.13
N GLN A 319 16.25 -17.14 -0.81
CA GLN A 319 17.70 -16.95 -0.77
C GLN A 319 18.07 -15.49 -1.03
N SER A 320 19.04 -14.96 -0.31
CA SER A 320 19.68 -13.68 -0.64
C SER A 320 21.12 -13.92 -1.06
N GLY A 321 21.61 -13.06 -1.96
CA GLY A 321 23.01 -12.98 -2.34
C GLY A 321 23.53 -11.61 -1.97
N ALA A 322 24.48 -11.56 -1.04
CA ALA A 322 25.15 -10.35 -0.62
C ALA A 322 26.62 -10.38 -1.06
N SER A 323 27.17 -9.25 -1.51
CA SER A 323 28.60 -9.12 -1.85
C SER A 323 29.54 -9.46 -0.67
N GLN A 324 30.85 -9.61 -0.92
CA GLN A 324 31.84 -9.84 0.16
C GLN A 324 31.86 -8.72 1.21
N GLU A 325 31.37 -7.54 0.83
CA GLU A 325 31.16 -6.42 1.74
C GLU A 325 29.87 -6.57 2.57
N ARG A 326 29.25 -7.76 2.62
CA ARG A 326 28.08 -8.11 3.44
C ARG A 326 28.10 -7.45 4.80
N ASN A 327 29.19 -7.62 5.57
CA ASN A 327 29.24 -7.09 6.94
C ASN A 327 29.35 -5.55 7.00
N ARG A 328 29.57 -4.85 5.88
CA ARG A 328 29.48 -3.39 5.83
C ARG A 328 28.03 -2.93 5.91
N TRP A 329 27.11 -3.61 5.24
CA TRP A 329 25.74 -3.15 5.10
C TRP A 329 24.64 -4.10 5.59
N LEU A 330 24.95 -5.35 5.93
CA LEU A 330 24.07 -6.25 6.67
C LEU A 330 24.49 -6.36 8.14
N ASP A 331 23.51 -6.43 9.04
CA ASP A 331 23.64 -6.68 10.47
C ASP A 331 23.85 -8.19 10.77
N ASP A 332 24.04 -8.52 12.04
CA ASP A 332 24.26 -9.91 12.47
C ASP A 332 23.03 -10.80 12.26
N GLU A 333 21.85 -10.20 12.04
CA GLU A 333 20.59 -10.89 11.72
C GLU A 333 20.37 -11.04 10.20
N GLY A 334 21.30 -10.56 9.37
CA GLY A 334 21.21 -10.64 7.92
C GLY A 334 20.28 -9.60 7.29
N TYR A 335 19.98 -8.51 8.00
CA TYR A 335 19.20 -7.39 7.49
C TYR A 335 20.05 -6.15 7.22
N PRO A 336 19.61 -5.23 6.36
CA PRO A 336 20.26 -3.94 6.14
C PRO A 336 20.50 -3.19 7.44
N LYS A 337 21.74 -2.72 7.63
CA LYS A 337 22.11 -1.77 8.65
C LYS A 337 21.49 -0.42 8.31
N ILE A 338 20.93 0.19 9.35
CA ILE A 338 20.32 1.51 9.28
C ILE A 338 21.41 2.54 9.63
N ASN A 339 21.44 3.68 8.92
CA ASN A 339 22.39 4.80 9.09
C ASN A 339 23.83 4.54 8.62
N LEU A 340 24.02 3.89 7.46
CA LEU A 340 25.33 3.95 6.83
C LEU A 340 25.44 5.26 6.02
N ASP A 341 26.66 5.76 5.86
CA ASP A 341 26.95 6.84 4.92
C ASP A 341 26.50 6.41 3.51
N ASP A 342 25.90 7.32 2.72
CA ASP A 342 25.39 7.06 1.36
C ASP A 342 26.43 6.35 0.47
N SER A 343 27.72 6.60 0.74
CA SER A 343 28.84 5.93 0.06
C SER A 343 29.00 4.43 0.34
N VAL A 344 28.35 3.90 1.40
CA VAL A 344 28.39 2.49 1.82
C VAL A 344 27.22 1.68 1.25
N HIS A 345 26.10 2.34 0.95
CA HIS A 345 25.01 1.76 0.17
C HIS A 345 25.23 1.89 -1.33
N GLY A 346 26.33 2.50 -1.79
CA GLY A 346 26.63 2.72 -3.21
C GLY A 346 26.75 1.43 -4.04
N TYR A 347 26.74 1.59 -5.37
CA TYR A 347 26.86 0.52 -6.35
C TYR A 347 27.92 -0.52 -5.93
N SER A 348 27.48 -1.77 -5.80
CA SER A 348 28.40 -2.90 -5.78
C SER A 348 29.09 -2.89 -7.13
N SER A 349 30.31 -2.34 -7.19
CA SER A 349 31.00 -2.16 -8.47
C SER A 349 31.13 -3.49 -9.18
N LEU A 350 30.83 -3.53 -10.48
CA LEU A 350 31.14 -4.69 -11.31
C LEU A 350 32.62 -5.07 -11.11
N PRO A 351 32.93 -6.36 -10.92
CA PRO A 351 34.29 -6.78 -10.64
C PRO A 351 35.25 -6.27 -11.72
N GLY A 352 36.31 -5.58 -11.29
CA GLY A 352 37.49 -5.43 -12.14
C GLY A 352 38.07 -6.82 -12.44
N ASN A 353 38.63 -7.01 -13.65
CA ASN A 353 39.31 -8.26 -14.01
C ASN A 353 40.34 -8.64 -12.93
N GLY A 354 40.04 -9.66 -12.13
CA GLY A 354 40.94 -10.21 -11.10
C GLY A 354 40.51 -10.02 -9.64
N GLU A 355 39.35 -9.43 -9.36
CA GLU A 355 38.79 -9.40 -8.00
C GLU A 355 37.83 -10.57 -7.76
N GLU A 356 38.11 -11.41 -6.75
CA GLU A 356 37.20 -12.46 -6.28
C GLU A 356 36.07 -11.81 -5.45
N HIS A 357 34.95 -11.46 -6.07
CA HIS A 357 33.73 -11.09 -5.34
C HIS A 357 32.76 -12.27 -5.32
N ILE A 358 32.79 -13.04 -4.23
CA ILE A 358 31.88 -14.18 -4.03
C ILE A 358 30.63 -13.67 -3.32
N LEU A 359 29.44 -13.86 -3.91
CA LEU A 359 28.19 -13.66 -3.17
C LEU A 359 28.14 -14.62 -1.98
N THR A 360 27.92 -14.09 -0.79
CA THR A 360 27.48 -14.88 0.34
C THR A 360 26.00 -15.18 0.12
N LEU A 361 25.70 -16.45 -0.12
CA LEU A 361 24.35 -16.94 -0.33
C LEU A 361 23.76 -17.43 1.00
N GLU A 362 22.71 -16.76 1.47
CA GLU A 362 21.98 -17.13 2.68
C GLU A 362 20.60 -17.63 2.31
N SER A 363 20.31 -18.86 2.69
CA SER A 363 19.06 -19.52 2.36
C SER A 363 18.09 -19.52 3.52
N TYR A 364 16.83 -19.29 3.22
CA TYR A 364 15.73 -19.41 4.16
C TYR A 364 14.89 -20.64 3.82
N THR A 365 14.55 -21.47 4.81
CA THR A 365 13.98 -22.81 4.57
C THR A 365 12.46 -22.87 4.67
N ILE A 366 11.83 -21.89 5.31
CA ILE A 366 10.37 -21.84 5.45
C ILE A 366 9.71 -21.64 4.08
N ARG A 367 8.58 -22.31 3.88
CA ARG A 367 7.76 -22.21 2.67
C ARG A 367 6.34 -21.78 3.04
N TRP A 368 5.58 -21.30 2.06
CA TRP A 368 4.18 -20.89 2.26
C TRP A 368 3.33 -22.03 2.82
N SER A 369 3.58 -23.27 2.42
CA SER A 369 2.95 -24.44 3.03
C SER A 369 3.15 -24.54 4.55
N ASP A 370 4.32 -24.19 5.05
CA ASP A 370 4.61 -24.21 6.48
C ASP A 370 3.91 -23.03 7.20
N ALA A 371 3.89 -21.85 6.57
CA ALA A 371 3.17 -20.68 7.06
C ALA A 371 1.64 -20.90 7.11
N PHE A 372 1.03 -21.42 6.04
CA PHE A 372 -0.39 -21.74 6.00
C PHE A 372 -0.78 -22.81 7.03
N ALA A 373 0.04 -23.84 7.20
CA ALA A 373 -0.17 -24.85 8.23
C ALA A 373 -0.07 -24.24 9.65
N LEU A 374 0.89 -23.34 9.87
CA LEU A 374 1.03 -22.60 11.12
C LEU A 374 -0.22 -21.75 11.40
N PHE A 375 -0.70 -20.99 10.43
CA PHE A 375 -1.91 -20.16 10.57
C PHE A 375 -3.15 -21.02 10.82
N SER A 376 -3.32 -22.10 10.06
CA SER A 376 -4.42 -23.04 10.24
C SER A 376 -4.45 -23.60 11.66
N ARG A 377 -3.29 -23.94 12.25
CA ARG A 377 -3.22 -24.47 13.61
C ARG A 377 -3.42 -23.39 14.69
N SER A 378 -2.80 -22.23 14.51
CA SER A 378 -2.57 -21.28 15.60
C SER A 378 -3.53 -20.09 15.62
N LEU A 379 -4.03 -19.63 14.47
CA LEU A 379 -4.94 -18.47 14.42
C LEU A 379 -6.38 -18.90 14.70
N THR A 380 -6.70 -19.06 15.99
CA THR A 380 -7.97 -19.64 16.44
C THR A 380 -9.19 -18.75 16.22
N SER A 381 -9.00 -17.43 16.15
CA SER A 381 -10.07 -16.44 15.92
C SER A 381 -10.25 -16.08 14.45
N LEU A 382 -9.40 -16.60 13.55
CA LEU A 382 -9.41 -16.26 12.13
C LEU A 382 -10.71 -16.73 11.47
N ARG A 383 -11.32 -15.82 10.70
CA ARG A 383 -12.57 -16.04 9.96
C ARG A 383 -12.39 -15.81 8.47
N THR A 384 -11.55 -14.86 8.11
CA THR A 384 -11.30 -14.44 6.74
C THR A 384 -9.81 -14.52 6.45
N PHE A 385 -9.46 -15.19 5.36
CA PHE A 385 -8.09 -15.30 4.89
C PHE A 385 -8.06 -15.11 3.37
N HIS A 386 -7.19 -14.23 2.91
CA HIS A 386 -6.91 -14.06 1.49
C HIS A 386 -5.41 -14.04 1.23
N PHE A 387 -4.99 -14.81 0.23
CA PHE A 387 -3.62 -14.88 -0.26
C PHE A 387 -3.63 -14.91 -1.79
N GLY A 388 -3.03 -13.92 -2.45
CA GLY A 388 -3.02 -13.87 -3.90
C GLY A 388 -2.52 -12.55 -4.44
N THR A 389 -3.03 -12.11 -5.59
CA THR A 389 -2.74 -10.79 -6.14
C THR A 389 -4.04 -10.12 -6.57
N SER A 390 -4.30 -8.91 -6.04
CA SER A 390 -5.44 -8.11 -6.45
C SER A 390 -5.37 -7.78 -7.94
N SER A 391 -6.50 -7.85 -8.64
CA SER A 391 -6.57 -7.42 -10.04
C SER A 391 -6.39 -5.91 -10.23
N GLN A 392 -6.42 -5.14 -9.14
CA GLN A 392 -6.14 -3.71 -9.16
C GLN A 392 -4.64 -3.41 -9.18
N TRP A 393 -3.77 -4.38 -8.86
CA TRP A 393 -2.34 -4.20 -9.04
C TRP A 393 -2.01 -4.00 -10.52
N GLN A 394 -1.33 -2.90 -10.82
CA GLN A 394 -0.79 -2.67 -12.15
C GLN A 394 0.72 -2.43 -12.06
N PHE A 395 1.49 -3.52 -11.93
CA PHE A 395 2.94 -3.49 -11.74
C PHE A 395 3.73 -2.82 -12.86
N ARG A 396 3.15 -2.77 -14.07
CA ARG A 396 3.80 -2.21 -15.26
C ARG A 396 3.03 -1.00 -15.78
N THR A 397 2.79 -0.05 -14.89
CA THR A 397 2.18 1.21 -15.29
C THR A 397 3.28 2.18 -15.69
N PRO A 398 3.27 2.73 -16.91
CA PRO A 398 4.25 3.74 -17.29
C PRO A 398 4.24 4.87 -16.26
N ASN A 399 5.43 5.35 -15.94
CA ASN A 399 5.55 6.53 -15.11
C ASN A 399 5.39 7.79 -15.97
N ARG A 400 5.38 8.96 -15.34
CA ARG A 400 5.22 10.24 -16.05
C ARG A 400 6.43 10.62 -16.90
N ARG A 401 7.58 9.98 -16.69
CA ARG A 401 8.80 10.25 -17.44
C ARG A 401 8.79 9.35 -18.68
N ASP A 402 8.64 9.94 -19.87
CA ASP A 402 8.79 9.24 -21.15
C ASP A 402 10.28 9.01 -21.48
N ASP A 403 11.05 8.49 -20.53
CA ASP A 403 12.50 8.25 -20.64
C ASP A 403 12.88 6.77 -20.62
N ALA A 404 11.89 5.88 -20.80
CA ALA A 404 12.03 4.43 -20.70
C ALA A 404 12.44 3.90 -19.31
N SER A 405 12.30 4.71 -18.25
CA SER A 405 12.45 4.23 -16.87
C SER A 405 11.38 3.19 -16.51
N ALA A 406 11.70 2.37 -15.50
CA ALA A 406 10.77 1.34 -15.02
C ALA A 406 9.46 1.98 -14.55
N GLY A 407 8.34 1.44 -15.03
CA GLY A 407 7.01 1.88 -14.59
C GLY A 407 6.80 1.68 -13.09
N HIS A 408 5.98 2.52 -12.45
CA HIS A 408 5.62 2.37 -11.03
C HIS A 408 4.32 1.57 -10.90
N PRO A 409 4.19 0.72 -9.87
CA PRO A 409 2.96 -0.02 -9.68
C PRO A 409 1.82 0.89 -9.23
N ILE A 410 0.62 0.63 -9.74
CA ILE A 410 -0.60 1.12 -9.07
C ILE A 410 -0.94 0.15 -7.96
N MET A 411 -0.90 0.65 -6.73
CA MET A 411 -1.33 -0.08 -5.55
C MET A 411 -2.86 -0.16 -5.46
N PRO A 412 -3.42 -1.35 -5.13
CA PRO A 412 -4.82 -1.49 -4.73
C PRO A 412 -5.12 -0.58 -3.55
N TRP A 413 -6.31 0.01 -3.55
CA TRP A 413 -6.77 0.84 -2.46
C TRP A 413 -8.19 0.41 -2.06
N GLU A 414 -8.35 0.00 -0.80
CA GLU A 414 -9.61 -0.57 -0.28
C GLU A 414 -10.09 -1.82 -1.04
N GLY A 415 -9.16 -2.54 -1.68
CA GLY A 415 -9.43 -3.73 -2.51
C GLY A 415 -9.09 -5.07 -1.85
N GLU A 416 -8.73 -5.11 -0.56
CA GLU A 416 -8.24 -6.33 0.12
C GLU A 416 -9.25 -7.47 0.07
N ARG A 417 -10.54 -7.13 0.14
CA ARG A 417 -11.65 -8.10 0.16
C ARG A 417 -11.97 -8.69 -1.21
N ASP A 418 -11.50 -8.05 -2.27
CA ASP A 418 -11.64 -8.54 -3.64
C ASP A 418 -10.52 -9.50 -4.03
N LEU A 419 -9.54 -9.69 -3.15
CA LEU A 419 -8.40 -10.57 -3.35
C LEU A 419 -8.86 -12.01 -3.61
N LYS A 420 -8.47 -12.56 -4.75
CA LYS A 420 -8.73 -13.96 -5.06
C LYS A 420 -7.65 -14.82 -4.44
N ASN A 421 -8.07 -15.87 -3.74
CA ASN A 421 -7.15 -16.85 -3.20
C ASN A 421 -6.49 -17.64 -4.34
N GLU A 422 -5.22 -17.38 -4.63
CA GLU A 422 -4.45 -18.06 -5.67
C GLU A 422 -2.95 -18.04 -5.37
N LEU A 423 -2.22 -19.04 -5.89
CA LEU A 423 -0.77 -19.01 -5.90
C LEU A 423 -0.29 -18.26 -7.14
N PHE A 424 0.80 -17.50 -6.99
CA PHE A 424 1.45 -16.75 -8.07
C PHE A 424 2.94 -17.07 -8.12
N LYS A 425 3.61 -16.66 -9.21
CA LYS A 425 4.99 -17.02 -9.49
C LYS A 425 5.96 -16.33 -8.52
N GLU A 426 5.69 -15.09 -8.18
CA GLU A 426 6.51 -14.20 -7.36
C GLU A 426 6.40 -14.51 -5.86
N ARG A 427 5.60 -15.50 -5.44
CA ARG A 427 5.41 -15.88 -4.01
C ARG A 427 6.72 -16.29 -3.32
N TYR A 428 7.75 -16.62 -4.09
CA TYR A 428 9.11 -16.84 -3.61
C TYR A 428 10.04 -15.93 -4.40
N LEU A 429 10.89 -15.21 -3.69
CA LEU A 429 11.85 -14.27 -4.28
C LEU A 429 13.27 -14.60 -3.82
N VAL A 430 14.22 -14.23 -4.64
CA VAL A 430 15.62 -14.00 -4.25
C VAL A 430 15.90 -12.53 -4.28
N TYR A 431 16.86 -12.09 -3.48
CA TYR A 431 17.41 -10.76 -3.61
C TYR A 431 18.84 -10.86 -4.11
N ASN A 432 19.12 -10.16 -5.20
CA ASN A 432 20.46 -10.04 -5.74
C ASN A 432 21.03 -8.65 -5.41
N ASP A 433 22.03 -8.58 -4.54
CA ASP A 433 22.73 -7.32 -4.21
C ASP A 433 23.49 -6.70 -5.41
N TRP A 434 23.79 -7.49 -6.44
CA TRP A 434 24.43 -6.97 -7.65
C TRP A 434 23.47 -6.24 -8.58
N ASP A 435 22.31 -6.83 -8.84
CA ASP A 435 21.27 -6.21 -9.68
C ASP A 435 20.33 -5.32 -8.86
N GLU A 436 20.50 -5.30 -7.54
CA GLU A 436 19.77 -4.47 -6.60
C GLU A 436 18.25 -4.72 -6.66
N ASP A 437 17.86 -5.96 -6.95
CA ASP A 437 16.49 -6.28 -7.32
C ASP A 437 16.02 -7.62 -6.75
N TYR A 438 14.71 -7.71 -6.54
CA TYR A 438 14.02 -8.94 -6.22
C TYR A 438 13.67 -9.72 -7.48
N ASN A 439 14.16 -10.94 -7.54
CA ASN A 439 13.96 -11.81 -8.69
C ASN A 439 13.23 -13.08 -8.28
N VAL A 440 12.46 -13.68 -9.18
CA VAL A 440 11.86 -15.01 -8.93
C VAL A 440 12.95 -16.10 -8.96
N HIS A 441 13.90 -15.94 -9.87
CA HIS A 441 14.96 -16.89 -10.14
C HIS A 441 16.29 -16.15 -10.18
N TRP A 442 17.38 -16.84 -9.82
CA TRP A 442 18.73 -16.40 -10.15
C TRP A 442 18.99 -16.43 -11.67
N GLU A 443 18.32 -17.32 -12.40
CA GLU A 443 18.37 -17.41 -13.86
C GLU A 443 17.42 -16.36 -14.49
N GLY A 444 17.97 -15.30 -15.09
CA GLY A 444 17.21 -14.31 -15.87
C GLY A 444 17.26 -12.86 -15.41
N SER A 445 18.17 -12.50 -14.50
CA SER A 445 18.47 -11.10 -14.22
C SER A 445 19.37 -10.49 -15.31
N TYR A 446 19.55 -9.16 -15.31
CA TYR A 446 19.92 -8.36 -16.50
C TYR A 446 21.33 -8.63 -17.07
N GLU A 447 22.19 -9.28 -16.30
CA GLU A 447 23.36 -10.01 -16.77
C GLU A 447 23.22 -11.43 -16.22
N ASP A 448 23.51 -12.49 -16.99
CA ASP A 448 23.41 -13.87 -16.50
C ASP A 448 24.25 -13.99 -15.21
N VAL A 449 23.62 -13.84 -14.03
CA VAL A 449 24.26 -13.99 -12.70
C VAL A 449 24.82 -15.38 -12.55
N LEU A 450 24.52 -16.30 -13.46
CA LEU A 450 25.04 -17.66 -13.50
C LEU A 450 25.94 -17.90 -14.73
N ASP A 451 26.45 -16.85 -15.39
CA ASP A 451 27.45 -17.00 -16.46
C ASP A 451 28.69 -17.66 -15.84
N LYS A 452 28.99 -18.85 -16.36
CA LYS A 452 30.14 -19.69 -15.95
C LYS A 452 31.49 -19.00 -16.08
N LYS A 453 31.55 -17.83 -16.73
CA LYS A 453 32.75 -16.99 -16.72
C LYS A 453 33.06 -16.41 -15.34
N PHE A 454 32.05 -16.19 -14.50
CA PHE A 454 32.20 -15.53 -13.20
C PHE A 454 32.16 -16.51 -12.01
N TRP A 455 31.72 -17.75 -12.23
CA TRP A 455 31.48 -18.70 -11.15
C TRP A 455 32.11 -20.07 -11.40
N THR A 456 32.68 -20.63 -10.35
CA THR A 456 33.07 -22.05 -10.34
C THR A 456 31.83 -22.95 -10.29
N ASP A 457 31.97 -24.20 -10.74
CA ASP A 457 30.88 -25.18 -10.64
C ASP A 457 30.41 -25.41 -9.18
N GLU A 458 31.30 -25.23 -8.20
CA GLU A 458 30.98 -25.32 -6.77
C GLU A 458 30.12 -24.13 -6.30
N GLU A 459 30.43 -22.92 -6.76
CA GLU A 459 29.64 -21.73 -6.44
C GLU A 459 28.28 -21.75 -7.12
N LEU A 460 28.22 -22.15 -8.40
CA LEU A 460 26.97 -22.35 -9.12
C LEU A 460 26.04 -23.37 -8.41
N ALA A 461 26.62 -24.37 -7.73
CA ALA A 461 25.86 -25.36 -6.98
C ALA A 461 25.23 -24.80 -5.68
N ARG A 462 25.66 -23.63 -5.20
CA ARG A 462 25.11 -22.97 -3.99
C ARG A 462 23.85 -22.16 -4.27
N PHE A 463 23.63 -21.75 -5.51
CA PHE A 463 22.41 -21.06 -5.91
C PHE A 463 21.20 -21.99 -5.80
N GLU A 464 20.25 -21.60 -4.98
CA GLU A 464 19.03 -22.37 -4.82
C GLU A 464 18.15 -22.24 -6.06
N LYS A 465 17.65 -23.37 -6.52
CA LYS A 465 16.58 -23.36 -7.52
C LYS A 465 15.30 -22.88 -6.86
N TYR A 466 14.45 -22.27 -7.66
CA TYR A 466 13.11 -21.89 -7.24
C TYR A 466 12.39 -23.04 -6.50
N PRO A 467 11.79 -22.80 -5.32
CA PRO A 467 11.12 -23.83 -4.55
C PRO A 467 10.06 -24.61 -5.35
N GLN A 468 10.32 -25.90 -5.56
CA GLN A 468 9.42 -26.82 -6.26
C GLN A 468 8.36 -27.40 -5.32
N CYS A 469 7.62 -26.53 -4.62
CA CYS A 469 6.65 -26.90 -3.59
C CYS A 469 5.22 -26.43 -3.89
N THR A 470 4.89 -26.12 -5.15
CA THR A 470 3.56 -25.62 -5.56
C THR A 470 2.42 -26.50 -5.05
N ASP A 471 2.50 -27.83 -5.22
CA ASP A 471 1.44 -28.75 -4.78
C ASP A 471 1.28 -28.77 -3.25
N LYS A 472 2.40 -28.66 -2.52
CA LYS A 472 2.41 -28.61 -1.04
C LYS A 472 1.80 -27.29 -0.56
N ASP A 473 2.16 -26.17 -1.19
CA ASP A 473 1.63 -24.84 -0.87
C ASP A 473 0.13 -24.77 -1.18
N GLU A 474 -0.31 -25.28 -2.33
CA GLU A 474 -1.72 -25.30 -2.72
C GLU A 474 -2.54 -26.19 -1.79
N GLY A 475 -2.00 -27.37 -1.43
CA GLY A 475 -2.63 -28.28 -0.47
C GLY A 475 -2.85 -27.63 0.90
N ALA A 476 -1.81 -26.99 1.44
CA ALA A 476 -1.88 -26.30 2.73
C ALA A 476 -2.81 -25.07 2.70
N LEU A 477 -2.81 -24.31 1.59
CA LEU A 477 -3.72 -23.18 1.39
C LEU A 477 -5.17 -23.66 1.34
N LYS A 478 -5.47 -24.72 0.58
CA LYS A 478 -6.81 -25.34 0.52
C LYS A 478 -7.26 -25.85 1.87
N GLU A 479 -6.36 -26.45 2.67
CA GLU A 479 -6.68 -26.90 4.01
C GLU A 479 -7.07 -25.74 4.93
N LEU A 480 -6.28 -24.66 4.93
CA LEU A 480 -6.58 -23.44 5.69
C LEU A 480 -7.93 -22.84 5.28
N LEU A 481 -8.16 -22.66 3.98
CA LEU A 481 -9.43 -22.12 3.45
C LEU A 481 -10.63 -23.02 3.75
N GLY A 482 -10.45 -24.34 3.65
CA GLY A 482 -11.46 -25.33 3.98
C GLY A 482 -11.88 -25.26 5.46
N LYS A 483 -10.92 -25.04 6.38
CA LYS A 483 -11.21 -24.81 7.81
C LYS A 483 -12.06 -23.55 8.04
N LEU A 484 -11.87 -22.53 7.20
CA LEU A 484 -12.64 -21.28 7.24
C LEU A 484 -13.99 -21.38 6.49
N GLY A 485 -14.32 -22.53 5.91
CA GLY A 485 -15.56 -22.73 5.14
C GLY A 485 -15.53 -22.09 3.75
N VAL A 486 -14.36 -21.74 3.23
CA VAL A 486 -14.20 -21.16 1.88
C VAL A 486 -13.93 -22.28 0.87
N THR A 487 -14.77 -22.38 -0.15
CA THR A 487 -14.56 -23.34 -1.25
C THR A 487 -13.56 -22.81 -2.26
N TRP A 488 -12.49 -23.57 -2.48
CA TRP A 488 -11.51 -23.30 -3.54
C TRP A 488 -12.14 -23.48 -4.92
N HIS A 489 -12.28 -22.41 -5.68
CA HIS A 489 -12.66 -22.46 -7.09
C HIS A 489 -11.37 -22.39 -7.94
N GLY A 490 -10.66 -23.50 -8.01
CA GLY A 490 -9.45 -23.58 -8.81
C GLY A 490 -9.73 -23.24 -10.28
N ARG A 491 -8.87 -22.43 -10.91
CA ARG A 491 -8.84 -22.37 -12.36
C ARG A 491 -8.33 -23.73 -12.85
N HIS A 492 -9.15 -24.44 -13.62
CA HIS A 492 -8.66 -25.51 -14.46
C HIS A 492 -7.72 -24.87 -15.49
N HIS A 493 -6.41 -24.90 -15.24
CA HIS A 493 -5.43 -24.67 -16.29
C HIS A 493 -5.45 -25.90 -17.21
N SER A 494 -6.18 -25.76 -18.32
CA SER A 494 -6.09 -26.61 -19.50
C SER A 494 -4.94 -26.18 -20.40
#